data_AF-A0A1J8NGZ3-F1
#
_entry.id   AF-A0A1J8NGZ3-F1
#
_cell.length_a   1.000
_cell.length_b   1.000
_cell.length_c   1.000
_cell.angle_alpha   90.00
_cell.angle_beta   90.00
_cell.angle_gamma   90.00
#
_symmetry.space_group_name_H-M   'P 1'
#
loop_
_entity.id
_entity.type
_entity.pdbx_description
1 polymer ?
#
loop_
_entity_poly.entity_id
_entity_poly.type
_entity_poly.pdbx_seq_one_letter_code
_entity_poly.pdbx_strand_id
1 'polypeptide(L)'
;MKKWLIVFPFLLVSIAAFSIPNPASVYCSHHGGRLEMLNESSGVTGVCVFSDKSYCEEWSYIRGICKPSQFYLPEKRIGTKYCLAQLPDKNLIIYLCKT
;
A
#
# COMPACT_ATOMS: atom_id res chain seq x y z
N MET A 1 -25.31 -51.52 26.52
CA MET A 1 -23.91 -51.12 26.74
C MET A 1 -23.10 -51.36 25.46
N LYS A 2 -22.73 -50.30 24.76
CA LYS A 2 -21.48 -50.13 23.98
C LYS A 2 -21.54 -48.75 23.35
N LYS A 3 -20.84 -47.82 23.99
CA LYS A 3 -20.46 -46.53 23.42
C LYS A 3 -19.58 -46.81 22.20
N TRP A 4 -19.71 -46.03 21.14
CA TRP A 4 -18.64 -45.15 20.66
C TRP A 4 -19.14 -44.37 19.46
N LEU A 5 -19.37 -43.08 19.72
CA LEU A 5 -18.81 -41.97 18.95
C LEU A 5 -18.60 -42.30 17.47
N ILE A 6 -19.63 -42.06 16.65
CA ILE A 6 -19.38 -41.64 15.28
C ILE A 6 -18.73 -40.26 15.41
N VAL A 7 -17.40 -40.28 15.60
CA VAL A 7 -16.52 -39.16 15.29
C VAL A 7 -16.85 -38.79 13.85
N PHE A 8 -17.54 -37.66 13.68
CA PHE A 8 -17.73 -36.97 12.42
C PHE A 8 -16.34 -36.48 12.00
N PRO A 9 -15.59 -37.14 11.10
CA PRO A 9 -14.25 -36.70 10.78
C PRO A 9 -14.31 -36.07 9.41
N PHE A 10 -15.19 -35.09 9.19
CA PHE A 10 -15.27 -34.45 7.89
C PHE A 10 -15.77 -33.01 8.03
N LEU A 11 -14.99 -32.10 7.45
CA LEU A 11 -15.19 -30.66 7.34
C LEU A 11 -14.68 -29.77 8.50
N LEU A 12 -13.38 -29.87 8.77
CA LEU A 12 -12.57 -28.67 9.05
C LEU A 12 -11.59 -28.43 7.90
N VAL A 13 -12.10 -28.37 6.66
CA VAL A 13 -11.31 -27.82 5.56
C VAL A 13 -11.39 -26.30 5.69
N SER A 14 -10.40 -25.70 6.35
CA SER A 14 -10.19 -24.26 6.25
C SER A 14 -9.93 -23.92 4.79
N ILE A 15 -10.90 -23.29 4.15
CA ILE A 15 -10.75 -22.76 2.79
C ILE A 15 -9.69 -21.65 2.89
N ALA A 16 -8.47 -21.94 2.46
CA ALA A 16 -7.44 -20.93 2.32
C ALA A 16 -7.88 -19.94 1.24
N ALA A 17 -8.27 -18.73 1.64
CA ALA A 17 -8.54 -17.65 0.70
C ALA A 17 -7.20 -17.14 0.16
N PHE A 18 -6.89 -17.47 -1.10
CA PHE A 18 -5.77 -16.88 -1.81
C PHE A 18 -6.18 -15.49 -2.32
N SER A 19 -5.56 -14.43 -1.80
CA SER A 19 -5.67 -13.10 -2.38
C SER A 19 -4.60 -12.89 -3.45
N ILE A 20 -4.99 -12.31 -4.59
CA ILE A 20 -4.05 -11.84 -5.59
C ILE A 20 -3.49 -10.50 -5.07
N PRO A 21 -2.17 -10.38 -4.81
CA PRO A 21 -1.61 -9.13 -4.34
C PRO A 21 -1.72 -8.05 -5.43
N ASN A 22 -1.86 -6.80 -5.02
CA ASN A 22 -1.89 -5.67 -5.95
C ASN A 22 -0.55 -5.61 -6.72
N PRO A 23 -0.55 -5.70 -8.06
CA PRO A 23 0.67 -5.73 -8.85
C PRO A 23 1.50 -4.45 -8.70
N ALA A 24 0.88 -3.28 -8.54
CA ALA A 24 1.59 -2.02 -8.33
C ALA A 24 2.32 -2.00 -6.97
N SER A 25 1.65 -2.49 -5.92
CA SER A 25 2.22 -2.65 -4.58
C SER A 25 3.40 -3.63 -4.56
N VAL A 26 3.27 -4.77 -5.25
CA VAL A 26 4.34 -5.76 -5.40
C VAL A 26 5.51 -5.17 -6.17
N TYR A 27 5.24 -4.47 -7.27
CA TYR A 27 6.26 -3.81 -8.07
C TYR A 27 7.05 -2.80 -7.24
N CYS A 28 6.37 -1.95 -6.47
CA CYS A 28 7.03 -1.01 -5.57
C CYS A 28 8.05 -1.70 -4.64
N SER A 29 7.62 -2.77 -3.97
CA SER A 29 8.45 -3.50 -3.01
C SER A 29 9.61 -4.23 -3.69
N HIS A 30 9.37 -4.87 -4.84
CA HIS A 30 10.40 -5.56 -5.62
C HIS A 30 11.47 -4.63 -6.17
N HIS A 31 11.14 -3.35 -6.39
CA HIS A 31 12.07 -2.34 -6.88
C HIS A 31 12.65 -1.46 -5.77
N GLY A 32 12.65 -1.95 -4.52
CA GLY A 32 13.33 -1.30 -3.40
C GLY A 32 12.61 -0.08 -2.83
N GLY A 33 11.37 0.15 -3.26
CA GLY A 33 10.48 1.12 -2.65
C GLY A 33 9.76 0.54 -1.43
N ARG A 34 9.31 1.43 -0.55
CA ARG A 34 8.41 1.10 0.56
C ARG A 34 7.01 1.58 0.20
N LEU A 35 6.04 0.67 0.20
CA LEU A 35 4.64 1.01 -0.01
C LEU A 35 4.06 1.68 1.23
N GLU A 36 3.47 2.85 1.04
CA GLU A 36 2.68 3.57 2.04
C GLU A 36 1.24 3.76 1.56
N MET A 37 0.30 3.81 2.50
CA MET A 37 -1.09 4.09 2.23
C MET A 37 -1.42 5.52 2.65
N LEU A 38 -1.79 6.34 1.67
CA LEU A 38 -2.27 7.69 1.87
C LEU A 38 -3.79 7.68 2.01
N ASN A 39 -4.31 8.03 3.19
CA ASN A 39 -5.74 8.25 3.37
C ASN A 39 -6.10 9.67 2.90
N GLU A 40 -6.98 9.76 1.91
CA GLU A 40 -7.52 10.99 1.36
C GLU A 40 -9.04 11.03 1.52
N SER A 41 -9.66 12.20 1.31
CA SER A 41 -11.13 12.30 1.33
C SER A 41 -11.79 11.45 0.23
N SER A 42 -11.07 11.17 -0.85
CA SER A 42 -11.50 10.38 -2.01
C SER A 42 -11.31 8.87 -1.82
N GLY A 43 -10.55 8.44 -0.81
CA GLY A 43 -10.24 7.03 -0.58
C GLY A 43 -8.82 6.81 -0.07
N VAL A 44 -8.26 5.63 -0.35
CA VAL A 44 -6.87 5.29 0.01
C VAL A 44 -6.04 5.17 -1.26
N THR A 45 -4.95 5.93 -1.31
CA THR A 45 -4.00 5.94 -2.43
C THR A 45 -2.71 5.23 -2.02
N GLY A 46 -2.28 4.23 -2.80
CA GLY A 46 -0.99 3.57 -2.61
C GLY A 46 0.15 4.44 -3.16
N VAL A 47 1.19 4.64 -2.34
CA VAL A 47 2.35 5.48 -2.68
C VAL A 47 3.63 4.68 -2.47
N CYS A 48 4.45 4.60 -3.51
CA CYS A 48 5.79 4.02 -3.45
C CYS A 48 6.81 5.08 -3.04
N VAL A 49 7.47 4.86 -1.91
CA VAL A 49 8.44 5.79 -1.31
C VAL A 49 9.85 5.23 -1.46
N PHE A 50 10.75 6.01 -2.04
CA PHE A 50 12.11 5.57 -2.34
C PHE A 50 13.10 6.01 -1.25
N SER A 51 14.32 5.47 -1.29
CA SER A 51 15.38 5.74 -0.30
C SER A 51 15.85 7.20 -0.29
N ASP A 52 15.75 7.90 -1.43
CA ASP A 52 16.01 9.34 -1.56
C ASP A 52 14.83 10.22 -1.08
N LYS A 53 13.79 9.59 -0.50
CA LYS A 53 12.54 10.22 -0.01
C LYS A 53 11.65 10.77 -1.12
N SER A 54 12.01 10.58 -2.39
CA SER A 54 11.11 10.81 -3.50
C SER A 54 9.97 9.78 -3.47
N TYR A 55 8.89 10.04 -4.20
CA TYR A 55 7.74 9.15 -4.19
C TYR A 55 6.89 9.25 -5.45
N CYS A 56 6.27 8.13 -5.77
CA CYS A 56 5.31 7.99 -6.85
C CYS A 56 4.05 7.32 -6.33
N GLU A 57 2.88 7.75 -6.78
CA GLU A 57 1.69 6.90 -6.73
C GLU A 57 2.01 5.55 -7.42
N GLU A 58 1.59 4.44 -6.81
CA GLU A 58 2.08 3.10 -7.16
C GLU A 58 1.77 2.68 -8.60
N TRP A 59 0.60 3.04 -9.14
CA TRP A 59 0.22 2.74 -10.51
C TRP A 59 0.97 3.60 -11.52
N SER A 60 1.31 4.82 -11.15
CA SER A 60 2.14 5.71 -11.95
C SER A 60 3.59 5.23 -12.01
N TYR A 61 4.09 4.60 -10.95
CA TYR A 61 5.42 4.00 -10.94
C TYR A 61 5.50 2.76 -11.84
N ILE A 62 4.61 1.78 -11.67
CA ILE A 62 4.62 0.55 -12.48
C ILE A 62 4.41 0.83 -13.98
N ARG A 63 3.71 1.90 -14.33
CA ARG A 63 3.50 2.34 -15.72
C ARG A 63 4.66 3.18 -16.28
N GLY A 64 5.67 3.51 -15.47
CA GLY A 64 6.80 4.35 -15.88
C GLY A 64 6.47 5.84 -16.08
N ILE A 65 5.30 6.29 -15.62
CA ILE A 65 4.89 7.70 -15.64
C ILE A 65 5.71 8.50 -14.62
N CYS A 66 6.02 7.87 -13.49
CA CYS A 66 6.87 8.41 -12.43
C CYS A 66 8.04 7.46 -12.17
N LYS A 67 9.17 8.00 -11.71
CA LYS A 67 10.38 7.26 -11.36
C LYS A 67 11.01 7.81 -10.07
N PRO A 68 11.95 7.07 -9.44
CA PRO A 68 12.76 7.61 -8.36
C PRO A 68 13.35 8.99 -8.70
N SER A 69 13.52 9.80 -7.66
CA SER A 69 13.87 11.22 -7.70
C SER A 69 12.78 12.14 -8.26
N GLN A 70 11.52 11.68 -8.31
CA GLN A 70 10.34 12.49 -8.61
C GLN A 70 9.32 12.46 -7.48
N PHE A 71 8.48 13.49 -7.42
CA PHE A 71 7.41 13.64 -6.43
C PHE A 71 6.07 13.72 -7.16
N TYR A 72 5.35 12.60 -7.26
CA TYR A 72 4.16 12.48 -8.11
C TYR A 72 2.97 11.84 -7.39
N LEU A 73 1.85 12.57 -7.39
CA LEU A 73 0.51 12.07 -7.08
C LEU A 73 -0.43 12.55 -8.20
N PRO A 74 -1.25 11.67 -8.79
CA PRO A 74 -2.14 12.03 -9.88
C PRO A 74 -3.31 12.92 -9.42
N GLU A 75 -3.81 12.72 -8.20
CA GLU A 75 -4.88 13.54 -7.62
C GLU A 75 -4.31 14.81 -6.94
N LYS A 76 -3.54 15.61 -7.69
CA LYS A 76 -3.21 16.97 -7.26
C LYS A 76 -4.47 17.82 -7.33
N ARG A 77 -5.12 18.09 -6.20
CA ARG A 77 -6.00 19.27 -6.07
C ARG A 77 -5.18 20.50 -6.51
N ILE A 78 -5.65 21.23 -7.51
CA ILE A 78 -4.97 22.44 -8.01
C ILE A 78 -4.72 23.37 -6.81
N GLY A 79 -3.46 23.79 -6.61
CA GLY A 79 -3.05 24.66 -5.50
C GLY A 79 -2.59 23.95 -4.22
N THR A 80 -2.66 22.62 -4.15
CA THR A 80 -2.25 21.87 -2.95
C THR A 80 -0.79 21.47 -3.00
N LYS A 81 0.02 21.95 -2.04
CA LYS A 81 1.35 21.40 -1.75
C LYS A 81 1.22 20.25 -0.77
N TYR A 82 1.72 19.08 -1.14
CA TYR A 82 1.87 17.95 -0.23
C TYR A 82 3.31 17.93 0.26
N CYS A 83 3.48 17.67 1.55
CA CYS A 83 4.76 17.49 2.21
C CYS A 83 4.79 16.16 2.93
N LEU A 84 5.97 15.58 2.99
CA LEU A 84 6.23 14.36 3.74
C LEU A 84 6.96 14.69 5.03
N ALA A 85 6.44 14.21 6.15
CA ALA A 85 7.18 14.12 7.40
C ALA A 85 7.37 12.64 7.72
N GLN A 86 8.63 12.25 7.82
CA GLN A 86 9.01 10.95 8.37
C GLN A 86 9.15 11.14 9.88
N LEU A 87 8.19 10.65 10.65
CA LEU A 87 8.25 10.67 12.11
C LEU A 87 9.18 9.53 12.59
N PRO A 88 9.96 9.75 13.66
CA PRO A 88 10.94 8.77 14.14
C PRO A 88 10.33 7.40 14.51
N ASP A 89 9.04 7.36 14.87
CA ASP A 89 8.38 6.12 15.35
C ASP A 89 7.08 5.76 14.61
N LYS A 90 6.75 6.41 13.47
CA LYS A 90 5.50 6.15 12.73
C LYS A 90 5.67 6.10 11.20
N ASN A 91 4.70 5.46 10.55
CA ASN A 91 4.49 5.48 9.10
C ASN A 91 4.56 6.91 8.55
N LEU A 92 4.88 7.02 7.26
CA LEU A 92 5.04 8.30 6.56
C LEU A 92 3.75 9.12 6.67
N ILE A 93 3.85 10.36 7.15
CA ILE A 93 2.71 11.28 7.06
C ILE A 93 2.90 12.11 5.80
N ILE A 94 1.97 11.95 4.87
CA ILE A 94 1.75 12.91 3.78
C ILE A 94 0.73 13.91 4.30
N TYR A 95 1.11 15.17 4.43
CA TYR A 95 0.22 16.23 4.90
C TYR A 95 0.24 17.40 3.93
N LEU A 96 -0.81 18.21 4.00
CA LEU A 96 -0.87 19.45 3.25
C LEU A 96 0.10 20.45 3.88
N CYS A 97 1.05 20.91 3.08
CA CYS A 97 1.93 21.99 3.46
C CYS A 97 1.17 23.31 3.34
N LYS A 98 1.18 24.10 4.41
CA LYS A 98 0.82 25.52 4.33
C LYS A 98 1.99 26.26 3.67
N THR A 99 1.72 26.98 2.58
CA THR A 99 2.68 27.92 1.97
C THR A 99 3.10 28.99 2.95
#